data_AF-A0A976LI21-F1
#
_entry.id   AF-A0A976LI21-F1
#
_cell.length_a   1.000
_cell.length_b   1.000
_cell.length_c   1.000
_cell.angle_alpha   90.00
_cell.angle_beta   90.00
_cell.angle_gamma   90.00
#
_symmetry.space_group_name_H-M   'P 1'
#
loop_
_entity.id
_entity.type
_entity.pdbx_description
1 polymer ?
#
loop_
_entity_poly.entity_id
_entity_poly.type
_entity_poly.pdbx_seq_one_letter_code
_entity_poly.pdbx_strand_id
1 'polypeptide(L)'
;ILEDVCDNLFNPDPYYQQGGDMVRVGGLQYTCDPRQKIGSRISNLTLKGAAIEADKKYKLASWAPVAEGASGEPIWEVVTKYLRARKVIQPPRLNRPALVGIKGNPGIA
;
A
#
# COMPACT_ATOMS: atom_id res chain seq x y z
N ILE A 1 1.74 -5.74 7.97
CA ILE A 1 1.86 -5.53 6.50
C ILE A 1 2.53 -4.20 6.17
N LEU A 2 1.87 -3.03 6.33
CA LEU A 2 2.47 -1.76 5.90
C LEU A 2 3.80 -1.47 6.61
N GLU A 3 3.85 -1.68 7.94
CA GLU A 3 5.10 -1.56 8.71
C GLU A 3 6.17 -2.55 8.24
N ASP A 4 5.81 -3.80 7.97
CA ASP A 4 6.79 -4.82 7.52
C ASP A 4 7.38 -4.46 6.15
N VAL A 5 6.56 -3.93 5.23
CA VAL A 5 7.03 -3.42 3.93
C VAL A 5 7.93 -2.20 4.14
N CYS A 6 7.54 -1.27 5.03
CA CYS A 6 8.41 -0.16 5.39
C CYS A 6 9.73 -0.61 6.01
N ASP A 7 9.73 -1.67 6.80
CA ASP A 7 10.94 -2.17 7.42
C ASP A 7 11.88 -2.83 6.43
N ASN A 8 11.33 -3.49 5.42
CA ASN A 8 12.12 -3.96 4.29
C ASN A 8 12.75 -2.80 3.50
N LEU A 9 11.97 -1.77 3.16
CA LEU A 9 12.41 -0.70 2.27
C LEU A 9 13.30 0.35 2.95
N PHE A 10 13.02 0.64 4.22
CA PHE A 10 13.68 1.69 4.98
C PHE A 10 14.50 1.11 6.13
N ASN A 11 14.96 -0.13 5.98
CA ASN A 11 15.90 -0.72 6.92
C ASN A 11 17.17 0.13 6.95
N PRO A 12 17.69 0.51 8.13
CA PRO A 12 18.96 1.25 8.20
C PRO A 12 20.14 0.43 7.68
N ASP A 13 20.06 -0.91 7.74
CA ASP A 13 21.07 -1.78 7.17
C ASP A 13 20.67 -2.16 5.71
N PRO A 14 21.46 -1.73 4.71
CA PRO A 14 21.14 -1.96 3.31
C PRO A 14 21.14 -3.45 2.93
N TYR A 15 21.79 -4.33 3.70
CA TYR A 15 21.77 -5.77 3.44
C TYR A 15 20.36 -6.38 3.59
N TYR A 16 19.51 -5.77 4.41
CA TYR A 16 18.12 -6.20 4.59
C TYR A 16 17.14 -5.56 3.60
N GLN A 17 17.60 -4.60 2.77
CA GLN A 17 16.77 -4.00 1.75
C GLN A 17 16.66 -4.93 0.54
N GLN A 18 15.46 -5.47 0.32
CA GLN A 18 15.21 -6.42 -0.79
C GLN A 18 14.89 -5.71 -2.11
N GLY A 19 14.91 -4.38 -2.13
CA GLY A 19 14.53 -3.55 -3.26
C GLY A 19 13.01 -3.45 -3.45
N GLY A 20 12.58 -2.70 -4.47
CA GLY A 20 11.17 -2.47 -4.78
C GLY A 20 10.60 -1.17 -4.20
N ASP A 21 9.27 -1.09 -4.19
CA ASP A 21 8.50 0.09 -3.79
C ASP A 21 7.51 -0.25 -2.68
N MET A 22 7.01 0.79 -2.00
CA MET A 22 5.85 0.67 -1.11
C MET A 22 4.62 0.10 -1.83
N VAL A 23 3.87 -0.74 -1.12
CA VAL A 23 2.59 -1.26 -1.62
C VAL A 23 1.57 -0.13 -1.79
N ARG A 24 0.86 -0.18 -2.92
CA ARG A 24 -0.20 0.78 -3.26
C ARG A 24 -1.53 0.23 -2.77
N VAL A 25 -2.17 0.93 -1.85
CA VAL A 25 -3.45 0.52 -1.25
C VAL A 25 -4.59 1.41 -1.73
N GLY A 26 -5.76 0.81 -1.98
CA GLY A 26 -6.99 1.53 -2.31
C GLY A 26 -7.88 1.71 -1.07
N GLY A 27 -8.49 2.89 -0.91
CA GLY A 27 -9.49 3.16 0.13
C GLY A 27 -8.96 3.40 1.55
N LEU A 28 -7.75 2.93 1.87
CA LEU A 28 -7.07 3.15 3.14
C LEU A 28 -6.17 4.40 3.08
N GLN A 29 -6.38 5.38 3.95
CA GLN A 29 -5.51 6.53 4.12
C GLN A 29 -4.59 6.32 5.32
N TYR A 30 -3.34 6.76 5.23
CA TYR A 30 -2.37 6.68 6.30
C TYR A 30 -1.28 7.75 6.14
N THR A 31 -0.56 8.01 7.23
CA THR A 31 0.66 8.81 7.26
C THR A 31 1.87 7.87 7.32
N CYS A 32 2.91 8.16 6.53
CA CYS A 32 4.18 7.44 6.54
C CYS A 32 5.33 8.41 6.82
N ASP A 33 6.12 8.09 7.85
CA ASP A 33 7.40 8.71 8.18
C ASP A 33 8.51 7.64 8.08
N PRO A 34 9.19 7.52 6.93
CA PRO A 34 10.17 6.46 6.71
C PRO A 34 11.43 6.58 7.58
N ARG A 35 11.63 7.73 8.24
CA ARG A 35 12.80 7.98 9.11
C ARG A 35 12.60 7.49 10.54
N GLN A 36 11.37 7.09 10.90
CA GLN A 36 11.09 6.54 12.21
C GLN A 36 11.65 5.13 12.35
N LYS A 37 11.75 4.69 13.60
CA LYS A 37 12.07 3.30 13.94
C LYS A 37 10.97 2.35 13.46
N ILE A 38 11.34 1.10 13.26
CA ILE A 38 10.41 0.00 12.97
C ILE A 38 9.22 0.01 13.94
N GLY A 39 8.01 -0.14 13.41
CA GLY A 39 6.78 -0.14 14.20
C GLY A 39 6.25 1.25 14.54
N SER A 40 6.87 2.32 14.04
CA SER A 40 6.44 3.71 14.25
C SER A 40 6.45 4.55 12.98
N ARG A 41 6.57 3.92 11.80
CA ARG A 41 6.60 4.60 10.51
C ARG A 41 5.21 4.91 9.99
N ILE A 42 4.20 4.12 10.34
CA ILE A 42 2.82 4.23 9.86
C ILE A 42 1.91 4.72 10.97
N SER A 43 1.15 5.78 10.70
CA SER A 43 0.18 6.36 11.63
C SER A 43 -1.08 6.85 10.91
N ASN A 44 -2.09 7.29 11.68
CA ASN A 44 -3.34 7.84 11.16
C ASN A 44 -4.06 6.93 10.14
N LEU A 45 -4.07 5.61 10.38
CA LEU A 45 -4.78 4.67 9.51
C LEU A 45 -6.29 4.94 9.58
N THR A 46 -6.87 5.30 8.45
CA THR A 46 -8.31 5.49 8.31
C THR A 46 -8.82 4.78 7.06
N LEU A 47 -10.04 4.24 7.14
CA LEU A 47 -10.73 3.61 6.03
C LEU A 47 -12.09 4.28 5.88
N LYS A 48 -12.32 4.89 4.71
CA LYS A 48 -13.56 5.66 4.44
C LYS A 48 -13.81 6.76 5.49
N GLY A 49 -12.76 7.41 5.97
CA GLY A 49 -12.84 8.50 6.95
C GLY A 49 -12.98 8.09 8.41
N ALA A 50 -13.10 6.79 8.72
CA ALA A 50 -13.11 6.28 10.08
C ALA A 50 -11.75 5.68 10.44
N ALA A 51 -11.31 5.84 11.70
CA ALA A 51 -10.11 5.18 12.20
C ALA A 51 -10.22 3.65 12.08
N ILE A 52 -9.12 2.99 11.76
CA ILE A 52 -9.05 1.53 11.82
C ILE A 52 -9.06 1.09 13.29
N GLU A 53 -9.87 0.08 13.58
CA GLU A 53 -9.99 -0.57 14.88
C GLU A 53 -9.22 -1.89 14.84
N ALA A 54 -8.34 -2.15 15.82
CA ALA A 54 -7.40 -3.27 15.77
C ALA A 54 -8.08 -4.65 15.84
N ASP A 55 -9.20 -4.74 16.54
CA ASP A 55 -10.00 -5.95 16.79
C ASP A 55 -11.08 -6.18 15.74
N LYS A 56 -11.23 -5.26 14.78
CA LYS A 56 -12.27 -5.33 13.74
C LYS A 56 -11.78 -6.06 12.50
N LYS A 57 -12.68 -6.84 11.90
CA LYS A 57 -12.43 -7.54 10.64
C LYS A 57 -12.72 -6.63 9.46
N TYR A 58 -11.73 -6.49 8.58
CA TYR A 58 -11.84 -5.77 7.31
C TYR A 58 -11.68 -6.74 6.14
N LYS A 59 -12.47 -6.53 5.09
CA LYS A 59 -12.28 -7.26 3.82
C LYS A 59 -11.17 -6.58 3.03
N LEU A 60 -10.14 -7.35 2.70
CA LEU A 60 -9.03 -6.93 1.86
C LEU A 60 -9.06 -7.75 0.56
N ALA A 61 -8.76 -7.09 -0.56
CA ALA A 61 -8.46 -7.74 -1.82
C ALA A 61 -7.02 -7.38 -2.23
N SER A 62 -6.21 -8.38 -2.53
CA SER A 62 -4.83 -8.25 -2.99
C SER A 62 -4.58 -9.24 -4.12
N TRP A 63 -3.59 -8.95 -4.96
CA TRP A 63 -3.14 -9.83 -6.03
C TRP A 63 -1.63 -10.03 -5.94
N ALA A 64 -1.11 -11.09 -6.55
CA ALA A 64 0.28 -11.52 -6.43
C ALA A 64 0.78 -11.62 -4.96
N PRO A 65 0.06 -12.33 -4.07
CA PRO A 65 0.56 -12.52 -2.72
C PRO A 65 1.84 -13.36 -2.74
N VAL A 66 2.75 -13.08 -1.81
CA VAL A 66 3.96 -13.88 -1.59
C VAL A 66 3.63 -15.23 -0.92
N ALA A 67 2.39 -15.43 -0.48
CA ALA A 67 1.94 -16.66 0.15
C ALA A 67 1.84 -17.82 -0.85
N GLU A 68 2.33 -19.00 -0.44
CA GLU A 68 2.13 -20.25 -1.16
C GLU A 68 0.64 -20.63 -1.25
N GLY A 69 0.25 -21.27 -2.35
CA GLY A 69 -1.12 -21.79 -2.52
C GLY A 69 -2.19 -20.73 -2.76
N ALA A 70 -1.80 -19.51 -3.14
CA ALA A 70 -2.75 -18.47 -3.51
C ALA A 70 -3.64 -18.94 -4.68
N SER A 71 -4.96 -18.86 -4.48
CA SER A 71 -5.97 -19.25 -5.46
C SER A 71 -6.93 -18.10 -5.71
N GLY A 72 -7.53 -18.09 -6.90
CA GLY A 72 -8.46 -17.04 -7.31
C GLY A 72 -8.42 -16.81 -8.81
N GLU A 73 -9.37 -16.00 -9.29
CA GLU A 73 -9.38 -15.54 -10.67
C GLU A 73 -8.12 -14.68 -10.92
N PRO A 74 -7.38 -14.93 -12.02
CA PRO A 74 -6.22 -14.12 -12.34
C PRO A 74 -6.59 -12.63 -12.49
N ILE A 75 -5.74 -11.74 -11.97
CA ILE A 75 -6.05 -10.30 -11.96
C ILE A 75 -6.31 -9.74 -13.36
N TRP A 76 -5.65 -10.27 -14.39
CA TRP A 76 -5.83 -9.81 -15.76
C TRP A 76 -7.21 -10.16 -16.32
N GLU A 77 -7.84 -11.26 -15.90
CA GLU A 77 -9.22 -11.60 -16.27
C GLU A 77 -10.20 -10.61 -15.62
N VAL A 78 -10.01 -10.35 -14.32
CA VAL A 78 -10.82 -9.39 -13.56
C VAL A 78 -10.75 -7.99 -14.19
N VAL A 79 -9.54 -7.52 -14.48
CA VAL A 79 -9.30 -6.21 -15.10
C VAL A 79 -9.86 -6.18 -16.53
N THR A 80 -9.63 -7.21 -17.34
CA THR A 80 -10.14 -7.29 -18.72
C THR A 80 -11.66 -7.21 -18.76
N LYS A 81 -12.34 -7.98 -17.90
CA LYS A 81 -13.80 -7.94 -17.76
C LYS A 81 -14.30 -6.56 -17.36
N TYR A 82 -13.65 -5.92 -16.39
CA TYR A 82 -13.99 -4.56 -15.96
C TYR A 82 -13.83 -3.53 -17.08
N LEU A 83 -12.70 -3.55 -17.80
CA LEU A 83 -12.41 -2.63 -18.89
C LEU A 83 -13.39 -2.80 -20.05
N ARG A 84 -13.70 -4.04 -20.45
CA ARG A 84 -14.70 -4.33 -21.51
C ARG A 84 -16.09 -3.78 -21.15
N ALA A 85 -16.49 -3.90 -19.88
CA ALA A 85 -17.78 -3.40 -19.41
C ALA A 85 -17.83 -1.86 -19.34
N ARG A 86 -16.76 -1.20 -18.90
CA ARG A 86 -16.73 0.27 -18.73
C ARG A 86 -16.48 1.04 -20.02
N LYS A 87 -15.69 0.49 -20.96
CA LYS A 87 -15.24 1.07 -22.25
C LYS A 87 -14.39 2.34 -22.13
N VAL A 88 -14.78 3.29 -21.29
CA VAL A 88 -14.06 4.54 -21.00
C VAL A 88 -13.79 4.62 -19.51
N ILE A 89 -12.52 4.86 -19.15
CA ILE A 89 -12.07 4.98 -17.76
C ILE A 89 -11.76 6.42 -17.45
N GLN A 90 -12.46 6.98 -16.46
CA GLN A 90 -12.14 8.30 -15.93
C GLN A 90 -10.86 8.21 -15.07
N PRO A 91 -10.02 9.26 -15.07
CA PRO A 91 -8.84 9.30 -14.20
C PRO A 91 -9.22 9.04 -12.74
N PRO A 92 -8.63 8.03 -12.08
CA PRO A 92 -8.98 7.73 -10.71
C PRO A 92 -8.43 8.79 -9.76
N ARG A 93 -9.14 9.04 -8.66
CA ARG A 93 -8.57 9.80 -7.54
C ARG A 93 -7.46 8.96 -6.90
N LEU A 94 -6.24 9.46 -6.95
CA LEU A 94 -5.09 8.76 -6.36
C LEU A 94 -5.21 8.73 -4.84
N ASN A 95 -5.05 7.54 -4.27
CA ASN A 95 -4.99 7.33 -2.82
C ASN A 95 -3.52 7.39 -2.37
N ARG A 96 -3.01 8.61 -2.17
CA ARG A 96 -1.62 8.84 -1.76
C ARG A 96 -1.53 8.94 -0.22
N PRO A 97 -0.55 8.28 0.42
CA PRO A 97 -0.31 8.50 1.83
C PRO A 97 0.18 9.93 2.08
N ALA A 98 -0.07 10.44 3.28
CA ALA A 98 0.61 11.64 3.76
C ALA A 98 2.05 11.26 4.09
N LEU A 99 3.02 11.97 3.53
CA LEU A 99 4.43 11.67 3.73
C LEU A 99 5.08 12.75 4.59
N VAL A 100 5.76 12.33 5.67
CA VAL A 100 6.38 13.23 6.64
C VAL A 100 7.90 13.18 6.51
N GLY A 101 8.56 14.31 6.77
CA GLY A 101 10.01 14.38 6.87
C GLY A 101 10.76 14.29 5.53
N ILE A 102 10.11 13.99 4.41
CA ILE A 102 10.80 13.71 3.14
C ILE A 102 10.74 14.86 2.11
N LYS A 103 10.35 16.06 2.53
CA LYS A 103 10.37 17.26 1.67
C LYS A 103 11.78 17.48 1.10
N GLY A 104 11.86 17.68 -0.21
CA GLY A 104 13.13 17.91 -0.91
C GLY A 104 13.92 16.64 -1.24
N ASN A 105 13.37 15.45 -0.99
CA ASN A 105 13.97 14.20 -1.46
C ASN A 105 13.82 14.10 -3.00
N PRO A 106 14.93 14.04 -3.76
CA PRO A 106 14.89 13.98 -5.22
C PRO A 106 14.27 12.67 -5.77
N GLY A 107 14.16 11.63 -4.93
CA GLY A 107 13.47 10.38 -5.26
C GLY A 107 11.94 10.45 -5.17
N ILE A 108 11.37 11.61 -4.81
CA ILE A 108 9.91 11.81 -4.78
C ILE A 108 9.53 12.68 -5.97
N ALA A 109 8.89 12.06 -6.96
CA ALA A 109 8.30 12.73 -8.11
C ALA A 109 6.87 13.23 -7.82
#